data_AF-A0A3B8HMD5-F1
#
_entry.id   AF-A0A3B8HMD5-F1
#
_cell.length_a   1.000
_cell.length_b   1.000
_cell.length_c   1.000
_cell.angle_alpha   90.00
_cell.angle_beta   90.00
_cell.angle_gamma   90.00
#
_symmetry.space_group_name_H-M   'P 1'
#
loop_
_entity.id
_entity.type
_entity.pdbx_description
1 polymer ?
#
loop_
_entity_poly.entity_id
_entity_poly.type
_entity_poly.pdbx_seq_one_letter_code
_entity_poly.pdbx_strand_id
1 'polypeptide(L)' 'YVRTTSFAGLAEEAGAAYKDITDVIQAAADAGISKPVVRFTPVGNVKG' A
#
# COMPACT_ATOMS: atom_id res chain seq x y z
N TYR A 1 -13.83 3.87 -0.86
CA TYR A 1 -14.76 3.09 -1.70
C TYR A 1 -14.02 1.89 -2.30
N VAL A 2 -14.59 0.68 -2.24
CA VAL A 2 -13.93 -0.53 -2.75
C VAL A 2 -14.89 -1.30 -3.65
N ARG A 3 -14.45 -1.67 -4.86
CA ARG A 3 -15.11 -2.67 -5.72
C ARG A 3 -14.16 -3.83 -5.95
N THR A 4 -14.68 -5.05 -5.90
CA THR A 4 -13.92 -6.28 -6.17
C THR A 4 -14.79 -7.28 -6.90
N THR A 5 -14.16 -8.17 -7.69
CA THR A 5 -14.83 -9.34 -8.28
C THR A 5 -14.95 -10.50 -7.28
N SER A 6 -14.10 -10.52 -6.24
CA SER A 6 -14.02 -11.60 -5.25
C SER A 6 -13.65 -11.08 -3.85
N PHE A 7 -14.51 -11.34 -2.88
CA PHE A 7 -14.24 -11.00 -1.48
C PHE A 7 -13.09 -11.80 -0.88
N ALA A 8 -12.81 -13.01 -1.38
CA ALA A 8 -11.67 -13.81 -0.93
C ALA A 8 -10.35 -13.18 -1.39
N GLY A 9 -10.24 -12.79 -2.67
CA GLY A 9 -9.05 -12.09 -3.18
C GLY A 9 -8.87 -10.71 -2.54
N LEU A 10 -9.97 -10.01 -2.23
CA LEU A 10 -9.90 -8.77 -1.45
C LEU A 10 -9.29 -8.98 -0.05
N ALA A 11 -9.57 -10.12 0.60
CA ALA A 11 -9.04 -10.43 1.92
C ALA A 11 -7.53 -10.72 1.88
N GLU A 12 -7.04 -11.36 0.82
CA GLU A 12 -5.60 -11.62 0.61
C GLU A 12 -4.80 -10.32 0.46
N GLU A 13 -5.41 -9.27 -0.09
CA GLU A 13 -4.78 -7.96 -0.28
C GLU A 13 -5.19 -6.91 0.77
N ALA A 14 -5.77 -7.33 1.90
CA ALA A 14 -6.12 -6.42 2.97
C ALA A 14 -4.86 -5.77 3.58
N GLY A 15 -4.98 -4.56 4.12
CA GLY A 15 -3.81 -3.81 4.60
C GLY A 15 -2.95 -4.55 5.64
N ALA A 16 -3.57 -5.41 6.47
CA ALA A 16 -2.87 -6.25 7.44
C ALA A 16 -2.03 -7.38 6.82
N ALA A 17 -2.25 -7.72 5.55
CA ALA A 17 -1.44 -8.69 4.81
C ALA A 17 -0.08 -8.10 4.38
N TYR A 18 0.08 -6.78 4.46
CA TYR A 18 1.30 -6.08 4.06
C TYR A 18 2.00 -5.43 5.25
N LYS A 19 3.30 -5.17 5.07
CA LYS A 19 4.08 -4.33 5.99
C LYS A 19 3.53 -2.90 5.96
N ASP A 20 3.78 -2.13 7.02
CA ASP A 20 3.56 -0.69 6.95
C ASP A 20 4.47 -0.09 5.89
N ILE A 21 3.86 0.54 4.88
CA ILE A 21 4.58 1.16 3.78
C ILE A 21 5.48 2.30 4.26
N THR A 22 5.12 2.94 5.38
CA THR A 22 5.88 4.02 6.00
C THR A 22 7.24 3.51 6.49
N ASP A 23 7.27 2.34 7.14
CA ASP A 23 8.50 1.72 7.63
C ASP A 23 9.43 1.35 6.47
N VAL A 24 8.86 0.82 5.38
CA VAL A 24 9.61 0.45 4.17
C VAL A 24 10.22 1.69 3.50
N ILE A 25 9.45 2.77 3.39
CA ILE A 25 9.93 4.04 2.83
C ILE A 25 11.05 4.61 3.71
N GLN A 26 10.90 4.58 5.03
CA GLN A 26 11.90 5.10 5.95
C GLN A 26 13.22 4.34 5.83
N ALA A 27 13.18 3.00 5.79
CA ALA A 27 14.36 2.18 5.59
C ALA A 27 15.12 2.51 4.28
N ALA A 28 14.40 2.76 3.19
CA ALA A 28 15.00 3.14 1.91
C ALA A 28 15.59 4.56 1.93
N ALA A 29 14.96 5.49 2.66
CA ALA A 29 15.48 6.84 2.86
C ALA A 29 16.75 6.84 3.72
N ASP A 30 16.76 6.08 4.81
CA ASP A 30 17.90 5.96 5.73
C ASP A 30 19.10 5.29 5.06
N ALA A 31 18.85 4.34 4.15
CA ALA A 31 19.88 3.73 3.31
C ALA A 31 20.45 4.68 2.24
N GLY A 32 19.86 5.86 2.05
CA GLY A 32 20.31 6.85 1.06
C GLY A 32 20.05 6.45 -0.40
N ILE A 33 19.26 5.41 -0.65
CA ILE A 33 19.00 4.87 -2.00
C ILE A 33 17.75 5.47 -2.66
N SER A 34 16.91 6.16 -1.90
CA SER A 34 15.71 6.81 -2.40
C SER A 34 15.39 8.06 -1.57
N LYS A 35 14.78 9.07 -2.21
CA LYS A 35 14.32 10.29 -1.56
C LYS A 35 12.79 10.37 -1.64
N PRO A 36 12.07 10.35 -0.51
CA PRO A 36 10.63 10.58 -0.50
C PRO A 36 10.29 11.96 -1.08
N VAL A 37 9.28 12.03 -1.96
CA VAL A 37 8.87 13.28 -2.62
C VAL A 37 7.44 13.66 -2.22
N VAL A 38 6.50 12.73 -2.34
CA VAL A 38 5.08 12.97 -2.06
C VAL A 38 4.41 11.68 -1.61
N ARG A 39 3.36 11.79 -0.79
CA ARG A 39 2.48 10.69 -0.38
C ARG A 39 1.07 10.92 -0.91
N PHE A 40 0.45 9.87 -1.41
CA PHE A 40 -0.95 9.90 -1.86
C PHE A 40 -1.83 9.13 -0.88
N THR A 41 -3.07 9.61 -0.73
CA THR A 41 -4.13 8.92 0.03
C THR A 41 -5.15 8.36 -0.96
N PRO A 42 -5.44 7.06 -0.94
CA PRO A 42 -6.39 6.46 -1.88
C PRO A 42 -7.83 6.92 -1.58
N VAL A 43 -8.56 7.29 -2.63
CA VAL A 43 -9.99 7.68 -2.55
C VAL A 43 -10.90 6.50 -2.94
N GLY A 44 -10.44 5.64 -3.85
CA GLY A 44 -11.15 4.42 -4.25
C GLY A 44 -10.19 3.33 -4.74
N ASN A 45 -10.57 2.07 -4.52
CA ASN A 45 -9.85 0.90 -5.00
C ASN A 45 -10.79 0.02 -5.83
N VAL A 46 -10.40 -0.30 -7.06
CA VAL A 46 -11.10 -1.26 -7.92
C VAL A 46 -10.17 -2.43 -8.14
N LYS A 47 -10.59 -3.61 -7.71
CA LYS A 47 -9.79 -4.83 -7.72
C LYS A 47 -10.44 -5.87 -8.64
N GLY A 48 -9.58 -6.56 -9.40
CA GLY A 48 -9.95 -7.62 -10.33
C GLY A 48 -10.30 -8.91 -9.63
#